data_AF-A0A9P3B6G4-F1
#
_entry.id   AF-A0A9P3B6G4-F1
#
_cell.length_a   1.000
_cell.length_b   1.000
_cell.length_c   1.000
_cell.angle_alpha   90.00
_cell.angle_beta   90.00
_cell.angle_gamma   90.00
#
_symmetry.space_group_name_H-M   'P 1'
#
loop_
_entity.id
_entity.type
_entity.pdbx_description
1 polymer ?
#
loop_
_entity_poly.entity_id
_entity_poly.type
_entity_poly.pdbx_seq_one_letter_code
_entity_poly.pdbx_strand_id
1 'polypeptide(L)'
;MALSEASITETSSFQRKNPWSINQTVKHTAGQFSFNTRPLAITEAAILTLLLLLKRLVSDISQTWGTRPNSDVGLLEILAQNAYKSDTISTAYWMFVRLELGIALANDMAMRISLPSLPSHPAHYLPLLACTEDVSERVSRFTHVALWLCAKALALCHQREMGHDRSSVEDWILIFRALSEWYELRPPDFQPMVEIGFEHPSDSNSEFPLLLFANGAGTFNNQLYHTALVLLLQCKPRTAKLQQYQSTLLSPLWHAKRICGIALNNDSRESWDPCLLASLLIASKHMTHESQQQAIIRGFQRITKITGWDIGQYLVDLRDYWSTLEDA
;
A
#
# COMPACT_ATOMS: atom_id res chain seq x y z
N MET A 1 43.89 57.36 36.19
CA MET A 1 44.75 56.58 35.27
C MET A 1 43.80 55.62 34.55
N ALA A 2 42.96 56.10 33.62
CA ALA A 2 43.27 56.58 32.25
C ALA A 2 43.87 55.41 31.45
N LEU A 3 43.29 54.86 30.37
CA LEU A 3 42.69 55.38 29.11
C LEU A 3 42.05 54.16 28.39
N SER A 4 41.19 54.17 27.37
CA SER A 4 40.47 55.16 26.54
C SER A 4 39.59 54.35 25.57
N GLU A 5 38.42 54.87 25.22
CA GLU A 5 37.68 54.53 24.00
C GLU A 5 38.36 55.16 22.76
N ALA A 6 38.37 54.43 21.63
CA ALA A 6 38.45 54.90 20.23
C ALA A 6 38.41 53.63 19.34
N SER A 7 37.30 53.26 18.69
CA SER A 7 36.74 53.79 17.43
C SER A 7 37.63 53.61 16.18
N ILE A 8 36.95 53.25 15.08
CA ILE A 8 37.32 53.13 13.64
C ILE A 8 37.22 51.67 13.16
N THR A 9 36.02 51.15 12.86
CA THR A 9 35.36 51.12 11.54
C THR A 9 36.22 50.54 10.41
N GLU A 10 36.02 49.25 10.11
CA GLU A 10 36.10 48.75 8.73
C GLU A 10 34.94 47.79 8.45
N THR A 11 34.07 48.27 7.57
CA THR A 11 32.91 47.61 7.01
C THR A 11 33.33 46.50 6.05
N SER A 12 33.00 45.24 6.35
CA SER A 12 32.78 44.24 5.30
C SER A 12 31.32 43.83 5.33
N SER A 13 30.61 44.19 4.25
CA SER A 13 29.20 43.93 4.04
C SER A 13 28.98 42.43 3.81
N PHE A 14 28.75 41.66 4.87
CA PHE A 14 28.17 40.33 4.77
C PHE A 14 26.66 40.48 4.53
N GLN A 15 26.24 40.46 3.27
CA GLN A 15 24.83 40.29 2.92
C GLN A 15 24.34 38.95 3.49
N ARG A 16 23.52 39.00 4.55
CA ARG A 16 22.67 37.86 4.95
C ARG A 16 21.70 37.57 3.82
N LYS A 17 22.02 36.59 2.97
CA LYS A 17 21.02 35.98 2.08
C LYS A 17 20.11 35.11 2.94
N ASN A 18 18.82 35.43 2.86
CA ASN A 18 17.72 34.74 3.54
C ASN A 18 17.70 33.24 3.13
N PRO A 19 17.73 32.27 4.07
CA PRO A 19 17.79 30.84 3.72
C PRO A 19 16.49 30.28 3.12
N TRP A 20 15.43 31.08 3.03
CA TRP A 20 14.08 30.63 2.64
C TRP A 20 13.64 31.02 1.23
N SER A 21 14.54 31.44 0.35
CA SER A 21 14.23 31.66 -1.06
C SER A 21 14.54 30.42 -1.92
N ILE A 22 13.82 29.33 -1.69
CA ILE A 22 13.74 28.21 -2.65
C ILE A 22 12.49 28.40 -3.50
N ASN A 23 12.50 29.41 -4.35
CA ASN A 23 11.51 29.55 -5.41
C ASN A 23 12.27 29.83 -6.69
N GLN A 24 12.31 28.82 -7.58
CA GLN A 24 12.41 28.89 -9.07
C GLN A 24 13.34 27.88 -9.77
N THR A 25 13.93 26.88 -9.10
CA THR A 25 14.81 25.91 -9.79
C THR A 25 14.27 24.48 -9.85
N VAL A 26 12.97 24.29 -10.09
CA VAL A 26 12.39 22.92 -10.28
C VAL A 26 11.64 22.78 -11.62
N LYS A 27 11.65 23.80 -12.50
CA LYS A 27 10.94 23.70 -13.78
C LYS A 27 11.72 23.04 -14.94
N HIS A 28 12.93 22.51 -14.73
CA HIS A 28 13.73 21.96 -15.85
C HIS A 28 14.50 20.65 -15.58
N THR A 29 14.14 19.87 -14.55
CA THR A 29 14.81 18.58 -14.27
C THR A 29 13.90 17.38 -14.48
N ALA A 30 13.09 17.40 -15.53
CA ALA A 30 12.59 16.17 -16.16
C ALA A 30 13.50 15.85 -17.36
N GLY A 31 14.79 15.67 -17.10
CA GLY A 31 15.72 15.14 -18.09
C GLY A 31 15.63 13.62 -18.05
N GLN A 32 15.38 12.99 -19.20
CA GLN A 32 15.49 11.54 -19.35
C GLN A 32 16.85 11.08 -18.80
N PHE A 33 16.85 10.23 -17.77
CA PHE A 33 18.10 9.66 -17.24
C PHE A 33 18.72 8.76 -18.31
N SER A 34 19.94 9.10 -18.74
CA SER A 34 20.75 8.25 -19.62
C SER A 34 21.33 7.08 -18.83
N PHE A 35 21.40 5.88 -19.42
CA PHE A 35 21.98 4.65 -18.83
C PHE A 35 23.43 4.77 -18.32
N ASN A 36 24.12 5.90 -18.53
CA ASN A 36 25.47 6.18 -18.06
C ASN A 36 25.55 6.99 -16.73
N THR A 37 24.44 7.22 -16.03
CA THR A 37 24.46 7.91 -14.74
C THR A 37 25.12 7.08 -13.64
N ARG A 38 25.96 7.71 -12.81
CA ARG A 38 26.65 7.06 -11.69
C ARG A 38 25.64 6.47 -10.68
N PRO A 39 25.89 5.30 -10.09
CA PRO A 39 24.97 4.63 -9.15
C PRO A 39 24.50 5.52 -7.99
N LEU A 40 25.40 6.35 -7.43
CA LEU A 40 25.07 7.28 -6.35
C LEU A 40 23.99 8.31 -6.76
N ALA A 41 24.07 8.82 -8.00
CA ALA A 41 23.11 9.81 -8.50
C ALA A 41 21.71 9.21 -8.69
N ILE A 42 21.61 7.93 -9.05
CA ILE A 42 20.34 7.21 -9.20
C ILE A 42 19.67 7.04 -7.83
N THR A 43 20.43 6.59 -6.82
CA THR A 43 19.92 6.43 -5.46
C THR A 43 19.45 7.77 -4.87
N GLU A 44 20.23 8.83 -5.02
CA GLU A 44 19.85 10.18 -4.58
C GLU A 44 18.56 10.68 -5.27
N ALA A 45 18.47 10.53 -6.59
CA ALA A 45 17.28 10.90 -7.35
C ALA A 45 16.04 10.12 -6.91
N ALA A 46 16.17 8.80 -6.69
CA ALA A 46 15.09 7.94 -6.22
C ALA A 46 14.60 8.35 -4.83
N ILE A 47 15.52 8.54 -3.88
CA ILE A 47 15.18 8.94 -2.51
C ILE A 47 14.53 10.33 -2.50
N LEU A 48 15.09 11.31 -3.23
CA LEU A 48 14.52 12.66 -3.29
C LEU A 48 13.09 12.62 -3.86
N THR A 49 12.88 11.85 -4.93
CA THR A 49 11.56 11.69 -5.54
C THR A 49 10.58 11.06 -4.57
N LEU A 50 10.98 9.99 -3.85
CA LEU A 50 10.15 9.36 -2.83
C LEU A 50 9.79 10.32 -1.70
N LEU A 51 10.76 11.09 -1.19
CA LEU A 51 10.50 12.07 -0.13
C LEU A 51 9.51 13.16 -0.57
N LEU A 52 9.61 13.61 -1.83
CA LEU A 52 8.66 14.57 -2.39
C LEU A 52 7.25 13.97 -2.56
N LEU A 53 7.16 12.71 -3.01
CA LEU A 53 5.88 12.00 -3.12
C LEU A 53 5.25 11.78 -1.74
N LEU A 54 6.03 11.29 -0.78
CA LEU A 54 5.59 11.10 0.61
C LEU A 54 5.14 12.41 1.23
N LYS A 55 5.88 13.51 1.01
CA LYS A 55 5.47 14.84 1.48
C LYS A 55 4.11 15.23 0.92
N ARG A 56 3.88 15.07 -0.39
CA ARG A 56 2.57 15.39 -1.01
C ARG A 56 1.46 14.53 -0.43
N LEU A 57 1.68 13.22 -0.38
CA LEU A 57 0.73 12.23 0.11
C LEU A 57 0.32 12.49 1.57
N VAL A 58 1.29 12.74 2.45
CA VAL A 58 1.02 13.00 3.86
C VAL A 58 0.38 14.38 4.07
N SER A 59 0.67 15.35 3.20
CA SER A 59 0.06 16.68 3.28
C SER A 59 -1.40 16.69 2.80
N ASP A 60 -1.68 15.98 1.71
CA ASP A 60 -3.02 15.88 1.12
C ASP A 60 -3.13 14.56 0.34
N ILE A 61 -3.63 13.53 1.03
CA ILE A 61 -3.77 12.19 0.46
C ILE A 61 -4.83 12.17 -0.64
N SER A 62 -5.94 12.91 -0.46
CA SER A 62 -7.06 12.92 -1.40
C SER A 62 -6.65 13.55 -2.72
N GLN A 63 -5.99 14.72 -2.68
CA GLN A 63 -5.44 15.34 -3.88
C GLN A 63 -4.36 14.47 -4.51
N THR A 64 -3.48 13.86 -3.71
CA THR A 64 -2.40 13.01 -4.25
C THR A 64 -2.96 11.78 -4.98
N TRP A 65 -3.99 11.14 -4.41
CA TRP A 65 -4.67 10.03 -5.05
C TRP A 65 -5.40 10.46 -6.33
N GLY A 66 -6.14 11.58 -6.29
CA GLY A 66 -6.88 12.08 -7.46
C GLY A 66 -5.99 12.58 -8.60
N THR A 67 -4.87 13.24 -8.29
CA THR A 67 -3.94 13.75 -9.30
C THR A 67 -3.00 12.67 -9.86
N ARG A 68 -2.76 11.60 -9.09
CA ARG A 68 -1.85 10.49 -9.40
C ARG A 68 -0.54 10.97 -10.04
N PRO A 69 0.40 11.48 -9.22
CA PRO A 69 1.65 12.08 -9.69
C PRO A 69 2.35 11.23 -10.76
N ASN A 70 2.87 11.88 -11.79
CA ASN A 70 3.69 11.20 -12.80
C ASN A 70 4.98 10.69 -12.16
N SER A 71 5.31 9.43 -12.45
CA SER A 71 6.57 8.82 -12.06
C SER A 71 7.52 8.80 -13.26
N ASP A 72 8.82 9.00 -13.01
CA ASP A 72 9.85 8.85 -14.03
C ASP A 72 9.99 7.37 -14.39
N VAL A 73 9.46 7.00 -15.55
CA VAL A 73 9.46 5.61 -16.05
C VAL A 73 10.88 5.08 -16.20
N GLY A 74 11.82 5.90 -16.70
CA GLY A 74 13.20 5.48 -16.90
C GLY A 74 13.90 5.19 -15.58
N LEU A 75 13.67 6.03 -14.57
CA LEU A 75 14.16 5.77 -13.21
C LEU A 75 13.55 4.47 -12.65
N LEU A 76 12.24 4.28 -12.75
CA LEU A 76 11.56 3.09 -12.23
C LEU A 76 12.05 1.79 -12.89
N GLU A 77 12.33 1.80 -14.20
CA GLU A 77 12.89 0.66 -14.91
C GLU A 77 14.28 0.27 -14.39
N ILE A 78 15.14 1.25 -14.10
CA ILE A 78 16.46 1.03 -13.50
C ILE A 78 16.32 0.46 -12.08
N LEU A 79 15.40 1.02 -11.28
CA LEU A 79 15.15 0.54 -9.93
C LEU A 79 14.60 -0.90 -9.93
N ALA A 80 13.71 -1.24 -10.87
CA ALA A 80 13.11 -2.56 -10.99
C ALA A 80 14.14 -3.68 -11.25
N GLN A 81 15.23 -3.39 -11.97
CA GLN A 81 16.32 -4.34 -12.20
C GLN A 81 17.03 -4.77 -10.90
N ASN A 82 16.87 -3.99 -9.83
CA ASN A 82 17.47 -4.22 -8.53
C ASN A 82 16.46 -4.68 -7.47
N ALA A 83 15.19 -4.93 -7.85
CA ALA A 83 14.08 -5.20 -6.92
C ALA A 83 14.29 -6.40 -5.99
N TYR A 84 15.18 -7.33 -6.32
CA TYR A 84 15.47 -8.52 -5.50
C TYR A 84 16.79 -8.42 -4.72
N LYS A 85 17.51 -7.31 -4.81
CA LYS A 85 18.70 -7.06 -3.98
C LYS A 85 18.30 -6.64 -2.57
N SER A 86 19.21 -6.80 -1.62
CA SER A 86 19.07 -6.31 -0.25
C SER A 86 19.80 -4.97 -0.11
N ASP A 87 19.44 -3.99 -0.95
CA ASP A 87 20.05 -2.66 -1.00
C ASP A 87 18.99 -1.53 -1.00
N THR A 88 19.46 -0.28 -0.86
CA THR A 88 18.59 0.90 -0.81
C THR A 88 17.81 1.12 -2.11
N ILE A 89 18.34 0.67 -3.25
CA ILE A 89 17.70 0.79 -4.56
C ILE A 89 16.45 -0.09 -4.62
N SER A 90 16.58 -1.34 -4.16
CA SER A 90 15.47 -2.28 -3.98
C SER A 90 14.41 -1.71 -3.04
N THR A 91 14.81 -1.18 -1.88
CA THR A 91 13.86 -0.54 -0.95
C THR A 91 13.14 0.64 -1.60
N ALA A 92 13.84 1.49 -2.34
CA ALA A 92 13.23 2.60 -3.04
C ALA A 92 12.20 2.13 -4.08
N TYR A 93 12.54 1.11 -4.88
CA TYR A 93 11.62 0.50 -5.84
C TYR A 93 10.31 0.04 -5.18
N TRP A 94 10.41 -0.75 -4.11
CA TRP A 94 9.23 -1.29 -3.43
C TRP A 94 8.40 -0.21 -2.73
N MET A 95 9.03 0.88 -2.30
CA MET A 95 8.30 2.06 -1.82
C MET A 95 7.50 2.73 -2.93
N PHE A 96 8.04 2.86 -4.15
CA PHE A 96 7.26 3.34 -5.29
C PHE A 96 6.08 2.42 -5.61
N VAL A 97 6.30 1.10 -5.62
CA VAL A 97 5.24 0.10 -5.84
C VAL A 97 4.14 0.24 -4.78
N ARG A 98 4.51 0.39 -3.50
CA ARG A 98 3.57 0.57 -2.39
C ARG A 98 2.73 1.84 -2.54
N LEU A 99 3.36 2.97 -2.87
CA LEU A 99 2.65 4.23 -3.06
C LEU A 99 1.70 4.19 -4.26
N GLU A 100 2.16 3.65 -5.39
CA GLU A 100 1.35 3.49 -6.59
C GLU A 100 0.18 2.54 -6.35
N LEU A 101 0.41 1.42 -5.64
CA LEU A 101 -0.65 0.47 -5.31
C LEU A 101 -1.75 1.13 -4.48
N GLY A 102 -1.40 1.96 -3.50
CA GLY A 102 -2.38 2.71 -2.71
C GLY A 102 -3.25 3.62 -3.59
N ILE A 103 -2.65 4.35 -4.53
CA ILE A 103 -3.38 5.21 -5.48
C ILE A 103 -4.27 4.35 -6.41
N ALA A 104 -3.73 3.26 -6.93
CA ALA A 104 -4.41 2.36 -7.85
C ALA A 104 -5.64 1.70 -7.20
N LEU A 105 -5.50 1.24 -5.95
CA LEU A 105 -6.59 0.67 -5.16
C LEU A 105 -7.67 1.71 -4.84
N ALA A 106 -7.28 2.92 -4.42
CA ALA A 106 -8.23 3.96 -4.01
C ALA A 106 -9.16 4.41 -5.13
N ASN A 107 -8.69 4.34 -6.38
CA ASN A 107 -9.38 4.88 -7.54
C ASN A 107 -9.81 3.81 -8.56
N ASP A 108 -9.69 2.52 -8.21
CA ASP A 108 -9.99 1.41 -9.11
C ASP A 108 -9.29 1.55 -10.48
N MET A 109 -7.96 1.65 -10.43
CA MET A 109 -7.11 1.85 -11.61
C MET A 109 -6.05 0.77 -11.75
N ALA A 110 -5.65 0.47 -12.99
CA ALA A 110 -4.49 -0.35 -13.28
C ALA A 110 -3.19 0.34 -12.83
N MET A 111 -2.24 -0.43 -12.29
CA MET A 111 -0.89 0.01 -11.93
C MET A 111 -0.12 0.60 -13.12
N ARG A 112 0.60 1.73 -12.94
CA ARG A 112 1.54 2.25 -13.94
C ARG A 112 2.94 1.62 -13.83
N ILE A 113 3.31 1.18 -12.63
CA ILE A 113 4.64 0.64 -12.37
C ILE A 113 4.68 -0.82 -12.79
N SER A 114 5.62 -1.14 -13.68
CA SER A 114 5.92 -2.52 -14.06
C SER A 114 6.39 -3.31 -12.85
N LEU A 115 5.68 -4.40 -12.53
CA LEU A 115 6.07 -5.33 -11.50
C LEU A 115 7.25 -6.19 -11.97
N PRO A 116 8.22 -6.52 -11.10
CA PRO A 116 9.33 -7.36 -11.49
C PRO A 116 8.83 -8.79 -11.72
N SER A 117 9.43 -9.47 -12.69
CA SER A 117 9.20 -10.88 -12.94
C SER A 117 9.80 -11.68 -11.78
N LEU A 118 8.98 -12.52 -11.16
CA LEU A 118 9.45 -13.33 -10.04
C LEU A 118 10.41 -14.42 -10.55
N PRO A 119 11.60 -14.60 -9.94
CA PRO A 119 12.58 -15.58 -10.39
C PRO A 119 12.05 -17.03 -10.33
N SER A 120 11.15 -17.30 -9.38
CA SER A 120 10.52 -18.59 -9.11
C SER A 120 9.19 -18.41 -8.38
N HIS A 121 8.30 -19.41 -8.39
CA HIS A 121 7.02 -19.35 -7.69
C HIS A 121 7.21 -19.16 -6.16
N PRO A 122 6.37 -18.35 -5.46
CA PRO A 122 6.54 -18.05 -4.03
C PRO A 122 6.74 -19.28 -3.12
N ALA A 123 6.03 -20.38 -3.36
CA ALA A 123 6.21 -21.62 -2.59
C ALA A 123 7.66 -22.12 -2.50
N HIS A 124 8.51 -21.86 -3.50
CA HIS A 124 9.88 -22.39 -3.48
C HIS A 124 10.79 -21.66 -2.51
N TYR A 125 10.57 -20.37 -2.26
CA TYR A 125 11.49 -19.56 -1.45
C TYR A 125 10.85 -19.01 -0.17
N LEU A 126 9.51 -18.96 -0.06
CA LEU A 126 8.83 -18.53 1.17
C LEU A 126 9.23 -19.37 2.41
N PRO A 127 9.38 -20.70 2.35
CA PRO A 127 9.84 -21.48 3.51
C PRO A 127 11.26 -21.09 3.93
N LEU A 128 12.15 -20.85 2.97
CA LEU A 128 13.52 -20.41 3.25
C LEU A 128 13.54 -19.00 3.87
N LEU A 129 12.69 -18.10 3.37
CA LEU A 129 12.52 -16.78 3.94
C LEU A 129 11.95 -16.84 5.37
N ALA A 130 10.98 -17.73 5.63
CA ALA A 130 10.37 -17.88 6.95
C ALA A 130 11.41 -18.31 8.00
N CYS A 131 12.43 -19.06 7.60
CA CYS A 131 13.54 -19.50 8.45
C CYS A 131 14.72 -18.49 8.52
N THR A 132 14.66 -17.36 7.80
CA THR A 132 15.74 -16.36 7.82
C THR A 132 15.84 -15.73 9.20
N GLU A 133 17.02 -15.76 9.82
CA GLU A 133 17.24 -15.21 11.17
C GLU A 133 17.11 -13.68 11.21
N ASP A 134 17.61 -13.00 10.16
CA ASP A 134 17.48 -11.54 10.03
C ASP A 134 16.00 -11.15 9.89
N VAL A 135 15.48 -10.55 10.97
CA VAL A 135 14.08 -10.11 11.08
C VAL A 135 13.75 -9.03 10.04
N SER A 136 14.68 -8.10 9.80
CA SER A 136 14.46 -6.99 8.87
C SER A 136 14.37 -7.50 7.44
N GLU A 137 15.28 -8.40 7.05
CA GLU A 137 15.23 -9.04 5.74
C GLU A 137 13.96 -9.88 5.58
N ARG A 138 13.65 -10.74 6.55
CA ARG A 138 12.44 -11.58 6.52
C ARG A 138 11.19 -10.73 6.35
N VAL A 139 11.03 -9.69 7.17
CA VAL A 139 9.87 -8.79 7.13
C VAL A 139 9.75 -8.08 5.78
N SER A 140 10.86 -7.54 5.29
CA SER A 140 10.93 -6.84 4.00
C SER A 140 10.52 -7.76 2.85
N ARG A 141 11.08 -8.97 2.79
CA ARG A 141 10.82 -9.94 1.72
C ARG A 141 9.38 -10.44 1.73
N PHE A 142 8.83 -10.80 2.89
CA PHE A 142 7.41 -11.17 2.99
C PHE A 142 6.48 -10.03 2.55
N THR A 143 6.87 -8.79 2.88
CA THR A 143 6.12 -7.59 2.51
C THR A 143 6.14 -7.32 1.01
N HIS A 144 7.29 -7.49 0.37
CA HIS A 144 7.41 -7.38 -1.08
C HIS A 144 6.55 -8.43 -1.80
N VAL A 145 6.48 -9.66 -1.28
CA VAL A 145 5.61 -10.70 -1.86
C VAL A 145 4.14 -10.33 -1.73
N ALA A 146 3.67 -9.87 -0.56
CA ALA A 146 2.27 -9.45 -0.39
C ALA A 146 1.88 -8.28 -1.30
N LEU A 147 2.76 -7.26 -1.41
CA LEU A 147 2.61 -6.14 -2.33
C LEU A 147 2.50 -6.63 -3.78
N TRP A 148 3.41 -7.50 -4.20
CA TRP A 148 3.43 -8.06 -5.54
C TRP A 148 2.16 -8.85 -5.84
N LEU A 149 1.70 -9.71 -4.92
CA LEU A 149 0.49 -10.52 -5.09
C LEU A 149 -0.76 -9.65 -5.19
N CYS A 150 -0.88 -8.62 -4.34
CA CYS A 150 -2.00 -7.68 -4.39
C CYS A 150 -2.01 -6.89 -5.70
N ALA A 151 -0.85 -6.37 -6.14
CA ALA A 151 -0.73 -5.66 -7.40
C ALA A 151 -1.01 -6.56 -8.62
N LYS A 152 -0.62 -7.85 -8.58
CA LYS A 152 -0.96 -8.83 -9.63
C LYS A 152 -2.46 -9.13 -9.67
N ALA A 153 -3.10 -9.30 -8.51
CA ALA A 153 -4.55 -9.49 -8.44
C ALA A 153 -5.30 -8.30 -9.07
N LEU A 154 -4.91 -7.07 -8.71
CA LEU A 154 -5.46 -5.85 -9.30
C LEU A 154 -5.29 -5.81 -10.82
N ALA A 155 -4.09 -6.10 -11.32
CA ALA A 155 -3.79 -6.10 -12.75
C ALA A 155 -4.63 -7.14 -13.52
N LEU A 156 -4.81 -8.34 -12.97
CA LEU A 156 -5.61 -9.39 -13.61
C LEU A 156 -7.09 -9.00 -13.72
N CYS A 157 -7.65 -8.34 -12.71
CA CYS A 157 -9.04 -7.90 -12.77
C CYS A 157 -9.27 -6.85 -13.86
N HIS A 158 -8.38 -5.86 -13.97
CA HIS A 158 -8.43 -4.87 -15.04
C HIS A 158 -8.24 -5.48 -16.44
N GLN A 159 -7.33 -6.44 -16.60
CA GLN A 159 -7.14 -7.13 -17.89
C GLN A 159 -8.40 -7.86 -18.34
N ARG A 160 -9.13 -8.46 -17.39
CA ARG A 160 -10.37 -9.18 -17.66
C ARG A 160 -11.51 -8.25 -18.03
N GLU A 161 -11.68 -7.14 -17.33
CA GLU A 161 -12.70 -6.13 -17.64
C GLU A 161 -12.53 -5.56 -19.05
N MET A 162 -11.28 -5.35 -19.47
CA MET A 162 -10.94 -4.87 -20.81
C MET A 162 -11.06 -5.94 -21.90
N GLY A 163 -11.58 -7.14 -21.58
CA GLY A 163 -11.78 -8.22 -22.54
C GLY A 163 -10.49 -8.74 -23.18
N HIS A 164 -9.34 -8.51 -22.53
CA HIS A 164 -8.06 -8.94 -23.08
C HIS A 164 -7.91 -10.45 -22.88
N ASP A 165 -7.91 -11.18 -23.99
CA ASP A 165 -7.74 -12.65 -24.10
C ASP A 165 -6.41 -13.18 -23.53
N ARG A 166 -5.56 -12.27 -22.98
CA ARG A 166 -4.28 -12.59 -22.36
C ARG A 166 -4.36 -12.96 -20.88
N SER A 167 -5.45 -12.64 -20.16
CA SER A 167 -5.57 -13.09 -18.77
C SER A 167 -5.98 -14.56 -18.77
N SER A 168 -5.00 -15.44 -18.79
CA SER A 168 -5.26 -16.87 -18.80
C SER A 168 -5.90 -17.30 -17.48
N VAL A 169 -6.76 -18.32 -17.52
CA VAL A 169 -7.34 -18.93 -16.31
C VAL A 169 -6.20 -19.44 -15.42
N GLU A 170 -5.12 -19.87 -16.05
CA GLU A 170 -3.86 -20.32 -15.48
C GLU A 170 -3.18 -19.21 -14.66
N ASP A 171 -3.08 -17.98 -15.17
CA ASP A 171 -2.50 -16.85 -14.42
C ASP A 171 -3.32 -16.53 -13.17
N TRP A 172 -4.64 -16.54 -13.29
CA TRP A 172 -5.54 -16.35 -12.16
C TRP A 172 -5.34 -17.44 -11.10
N ILE A 173 -5.30 -18.71 -11.51
CA ILE A 173 -5.07 -19.86 -10.62
C ILE A 173 -3.70 -19.76 -9.96
N LEU A 174 -2.67 -19.33 -10.70
CA LEU A 174 -1.31 -19.16 -10.18
C LEU A 174 -1.27 -18.14 -9.05
N ILE A 175 -1.89 -16.97 -9.23
CA ILE A 175 -1.93 -15.92 -8.19
C ILE A 175 -2.79 -16.36 -7.00
N PHE A 176 -3.93 -17.01 -7.25
CA PHE A 176 -4.78 -17.55 -6.16
C PHE A 176 -4.02 -18.56 -5.30
N ARG A 177 -3.28 -19.48 -5.94
CA ARG A 177 -2.42 -20.45 -5.25
C ARG A 177 -1.31 -19.78 -4.47
N ALA A 178 -0.60 -18.82 -5.09
CA ALA A 178 0.47 -18.10 -4.44
C ALA A 178 -0.01 -17.29 -3.21
N LEU A 179 -1.22 -16.72 -3.26
CA LEU A 179 -1.85 -16.10 -2.09
C LEU A 179 -2.12 -17.12 -0.99
N SER A 180 -2.70 -18.28 -1.35
CA SER A 180 -2.96 -19.37 -0.39
C SER A 180 -1.67 -19.84 0.28
N GLU A 181 -0.62 -20.06 -0.52
CA GLU A 181 0.70 -20.48 -0.04
C GLU A 181 1.37 -19.40 0.83
N TRP A 182 1.29 -18.12 0.44
CA TRP A 182 1.78 -17.01 1.27
C TRP A 182 1.10 -17.00 2.64
N TYR A 183 -0.22 -17.22 2.67
CA TYR A 183 -0.95 -17.29 3.92
C TYR A 183 -0.45 -18.46 4.77
N GLU A 184 -0.45 -19.69 4.26
CA GLU A 184 -0.04 -20.87 5.04
C GLU A 184 1.42 -20.81 5.53
N LEU A 185 2.32 -20.21 4.73
CA LEU A 185 3.76 -20.16 5.03
C LEU A 185 4.19 -18.92 5.81
N ARG A 186 3.26 -18.00 6.15
CA ARG A 186 3.63 -16.77 6.86
C ARG A 186 4.17 -17.09 8.26
N PRO A 187 5.31 -16.50 8.65
CA PRO A 187 5.94 -16.79 9.93
C PRO A 187 5.08 -16.28 11.11
N PRO A 188 5.31 -16.76 12.34
CA PRO A 188 4.44 -16.47 13.49
C PRO A 188 4.26 -14.97 13.77
N ASP A 189 5.27 -14.15 13.49
CA ASP A 189 5.25 -12.69 13.61
C ASP A 189 4.29 -12.00 12.61
N PHE A 190 3.81 -12.72 11.59
CA PHE A 190 2.78 -12.29 10.64
C PHE A 190 1.40 -12.88 10.93
N GLN A 191 1.28 -13.76 11.92
CA GLN A 191 -0.01 -14.36 12.29
C GLN A 191 -0.72 -13.46 13.31
N PRO A 192 -2.07 -13.46 13.34
CA PRO A 192 -2.80 -12.75 14.38
C PRO A 192 -2.49 -13.36 15.76
N MET A 193 -2.23 -12.52 16.74
CA MET A 193 -2.11 -12.92 18.16
C MET A 193 -3.48 -13.24 18.75
N VAL A 194 -4.50 -12.51 18.31
CA VAL A 194 -5.90 -12.68 18.73
C VAL A 194 -6.74 -12.71 17.47
N GLU A 195 -7.55 -13.75 17.36
CA GLU A 195 -8.58 -13.88 16.34
C GLU A 195 -9.88 -14.31 17.00
N ILE A 196 -10.85 -13.39 17.04
CA ILE A 196 -12.21 -13.69 17.50
C ILE A 196 -13.14 -13.52 16.29
N GLY A 197 -13.66 -14.65 15.82
CA GLY A 197 -14.53 -14.73 14.66
C GLY A 197 -16.00 -14.38 14.96
N PHE A 198 -16.84 -14.51 13.94
CA PHE A 198 -18.29 -14.24 14.02
C PHE A 198 -19.08 -15.27 14.83
N GLU A 199 -18.49 -16.44 15.11
CA GLU A 199 -19.16 -17.61 15.70
C GLU A 199 -19.20 -17.60 17.22
N HIS A 200 -18.47 -16.67 17.85
CA HIS A 200 -18.53 -16.45 19.28
C HIS A 200 -19.27 -15.14 19.54
N PRO A 201 -20.60 -15.17 19.77
CA PRO A 201 -21.32 -14.05 20.34
C PRO A 201 -20.83 -13.89 21.79
N SER A 202 -19.64 -13.31 21.95
CA SER A 202 -19.37 -12.55 23.15
C SER A 202 -20.35 -11.37 23.14
N ASP A 203 -20.72 -10.85 24.31
CA ASP A 203 -21.57 -9.66 24.51
C ASP A 203 -21.06 -8.36 23.83
N SER A 204 -20.06 -8.47 22.95
CA SER A 204 -19.57 -7.38 22.12
C SER A 204 -20.48 -7.18 20.91
N ASN A 205 -21.07 -5.99 20.86
CA ASN A 205 -21.88 -5.43 19.79
C ASN A 205 -21.02 -5.15 18.51
N SER A 206 -20.04 -6.02 18.20
CA SER A 206 -19.03 -5.78 17.17
C SER A 206 -19.49 -6.31 15.82
N GLU A 207 -19.59 -5.40 14.85
CA GLU A 207 -20.02 -5.66 13.47
C GLU A 207 -18.99 -6.43 12.63
N PHE A 208 -17.75 -6.52 13.13
CA PHE A 208 -16.58 -7.05 12.43
C PHE A 208 -15.77 -7.97 13.35
N PRO A 209 -15.00 -8.93 12.79
CA PRO A 209 -14.17 -9.83 13.59
C PRO A 209 -13.01 -9.07 14.22
N LEU A 210 -12.57 -9.50 15.40
CA LEU A 210 -11.39 -8.93 16.06
C LEU A 210 -10.14 -9.67 15.57
N LEU A 211 -9.24 -8.95 14.91
CA LEU A 211 -7.91 -9.43 14.57
C LEU A 211 -6.86 -8.48 15.14
N LEU A 212 -6.00 -8.97 16.01
CA LEU A 212 -4.87 -8.22 16.57
C LEU A 212 -3.56 -8.88 16.16
N PHE A 213 -2.60 -8.07 15.71
CA PHE A 213 -1.27 -8.53 15.30
C PHE A 213 -0.19 -8.01 16.26
N ALA A 214 0.92 -8.73 16.33
CA ALA A 214 2.05 -8.34 17.17
C ALA A 214 2.77 -7.07 16.70
N ASN A 215 2.65 -6.74 15.40
CA ASN A 215 3.37 -5.64 14.78
C ASN A 215 2.65 -5.14 13.52
N GLY A 216 3.05 -3.94 13.06
CA GLY A 216 2.47 -3.30 11.88
C GLY A 216 2.71 -4.06 10.57
N ALA A 217 3.77 -4.87 10.46
CA ALA A 217 4.00 -5.70 9.27
C ALA A 217 2.96 -6.82 9.18
N GLY A 218 2.65 -7.49 10.29
CA GLY A 218 1.56 -8.47 10.37
C GLY A 218 0.23 -7.86 9.94
N THR A 219 -0.15 -6.72 10.52
CA THR A 219 -1.34 -5.96 10.13
C THR A 219 -1.36 -5.64 8.63
N PHE A 220 -0.29 -5.00 8.14
CA PHE A 220 -0.20 -4.51 6.77
C PHE A 220 -0.37 -5.64 5.75
N ASN A 221 0.37 -6.73 5.96
CA ASN A 221 0.44 -7.83 5.02
C ASN A 221 -0.84 -8.68 4.99
N ASN A 222 -1.47 -8.92 6.14
CA ASN A 222 -2.72 -9.70 6.18
C ASN A 222 -3.89 -8.92 5.60
N GLN A 223 -3.94 -7.60 5.80
CA GLN A 223 -4.94 -6.76 5.15
C GLN A 223 -4.74 -6.71 3.64
N LEU A 224 -3.49 -6.60 3.14
CA LEU A 224 -3.19 -6.72 1.71
C LEU A 224 -3.55 -8.09 1.13
N TYR A 225 -3.27 -9.17 1.86
CA TYR A 225 -3.65 -10.52 1.46
C TYR A 225 -5.18 -10.64 1.25
N HIS A 226 -5.97 -10.18 2.21
CA HIS A 226 -7.43 -10.19 2.08
C HIS A 226 -7.90 -9.25 0.96
N THR A 227 -7.25 -8.11 0.77
CA THR A 227 -7.55 -7.18 -0.34
C THR A 227 -7.31 -7.86 -1.68
N ALA A 228 -6.18 -8.55 -1.84
CA ALA A 228 -5.86 -9.29 -3.04
C ALA A 228 -6.91 -10.37 -3.33
N LEU A 229 -7.40 -11.08 -2.30
CA LEU A 229 -8.46 -12.07 -2.47
C LEU A 229 -9.82 -11.47 -2.82
N VAL A 230 -10.20 -10.32 -2.24
CA VAL A 230 -11.41 -9.59 -2.64
C VAL A 230 -11.36 -9.28 -4.13
N LEU A 231 -10.28 -8.65 -4.60
CA LEU A 231 -10.08 -8.31 -6.01
C LEU A 231 -10.14 -9.57 -6.87
N LEU A 232 -9.29 -10.56 -6.58
CA LEU A 232 -9.14 -11.75 -7.41
C LEU A 232 -10.45 -12.53 -7.55
N LEU A 233 -11.24 -12.63 -6.47
CA LEU A 233 -12.53 -13.33 -6.49
C LEU A 233 -13.60 -12.56 -7.27
N GLN A 234 -13.57 -11.22 -7.31
CA GLN A 234 -14.47 -10.42 -8.17
C GLN A 234 -14.25 -10.75 -9.65
N CYS A 235 -13.00 -10.98 -10.06
CA CYS A 235 -12.65 -11.33 -11.44
C CYS A 235 -12.43 -12.84 -11.69
N LYS A 236 -13.03 -13.71 -10.86
CA LYS A 236 -12.87 -15.18 -10.94
C LYS A 236 -13.33 -15.76 -12.29
N PRO A 237 -12.49 -16.56 -12.99
CA PRO A 237 -12.91 -17.26 -14.19
C PRO A 237 -13.97 -18.33 -13.90
N ARG A 238 -15.01 -18.39 -14.75
CA ARG A 238 -16.07 -19.41 -14.65
C ARG A 238 -15.54 -20.85 -14.73
N THR A 239 -14.43 -21.06 -15.45
CA THR A 239 -13.77 -22.36 -15.63
C THR A 239 -12.77 -22.70 -14.53
N ALA A 240 -12.47 -21.77 -13.61
CA ALA A 240 -11.55 -22.02 -12.50
C ALA A 240 -12.17 -22.99 -11.49
N LYS A 241 -11.54 -24.17 -11.36
CA LYS A 241 -11.97 -25.25 -10.46
C LYS A 241 -11.28 -25.13 -9.11
N LEU A 242 -12.04 -24.81 -8.07
CA LEU A 242 -11.53 -24.54 -6.70
C LEU A 242 -12.20 -25.42 -5.64
N GLN A 243 -12.76 -26.57 -6.03
CA GLN A 243 -13.52 -27.45 -5.13
C GLN A 243 -12.71 -27.95 -3.92
N GLN A 244 -11.38 -27.94 -4.01
CA GLN A 244 -10.49 -28.34 -2.92
C GLN A 244 -10.34 -27.28 -1.81
N TYR A 245 -10.79 -26.05 -2.04
CA TYR A 245 -10.66 -24.95 -1.09
C TYR A 245 -11.93 -24.77 -0.26
N GLN A 246 -11.75 -24.35 1.00
CA GLN A 246 -12.86 -24.06 1.90
C GLN A 246 -13.76 -22.94 1.35
N SER A 247 -15.08 -23.05 1.57
CA SER A 247 -16.07 -22.06 1.09
C SER A 247 -15.78 -20.65 1.60
N THR A 248 -15.31 -20.54 2.85
CA THR A 248 -14.93 -19.28 3.49
C THR A 248 -13.83 -18.53 2.74
N LEU A 249 -12.77 -19.25 2.31
CA LEU A 249 -11.67 -18.69 1.50
C LEU A 249 -12.14 -18.21 0.12
N LEU A 250 -13.28 -18.71 -0.36
CA LEU A 250 -13.85 -18.34 -1.65
C LEU A 250 -14.91 -17.23 -1.53
N SER A 251 -15.10 -16.65 -0.35
CA SER A 251 -16.10 -15.62 -0.07
C SER A 251 -15.48 -14.21 -0.06
N PRO A 252 -15.78 -13.35 -1.07
CA PRO A 252 -15.33 -11.96 -1.06
C PRO A 252 -15.80 -11.20 0.17
N LEU A 253 -17.05 -11.42 0.60
CA LEU A 253 -17.61 -10.77 1.79
C LEU A 253 -16.85 -11.15 3.06
N TRP A 254 -16.43 -12.41 3.19
CA TRP A 254 -15.64 -12.84 4.36
C TRP A 254 -14.31 -12.08 4.42
N HIS A 255 -13.60 -11.98 3.30
CA HIS A 255 -12.36 -11.20 3.22
C HIS A 255 -12.59 -9.70 3.45
N ALA A 256 -13.64 -9.12 2.90
CA ALA A 256 -13.99 -7.72 3.13
C ALA A 256 -14.25 -7.43 4.61
N LYS A 257 -14.97 -8.30 5.31
CA LYS A 257 -15.19 -8.15 6.76
C LYS A 257 -13.90 -8.31 7.56
N ARG A 258 -12.99 -9.21 7.15
CA ARG A 258 -11.64 -9.31 7.74
C ARG A 258 -10.85 -8.01 7.57
N ILE A 259 -10.85 -7.39 6.38
CA ILE A 259 -10.21 -6.08 6.14
C ILE A 259 -10.76 -5.03 7.09
N CYS A 260 -12.09 -4.93 7.21
CA CYS A 260 -12.73 -4.00 8.15
C CYS A 260 -12.35 -4.31 9.59
N GLY A 261 -12.35 -5.58 10.00
CA GLY A 261 -11.91 -6.01 11.32
C GLY A 261 -10.46 -5.61 11.63
N ILE A 262 -9.53 -5.82 10.70
CA ILE A 262 -8.13 -5.41 10.87
C ILE A 262 -8.02 -3.89 11.01
N ALA A 263 -8.66 -3.15 10.09
CA ALA A 263 -8.58 -1.70 10.04
C ALA A 263 -9.21 -1.03 11.27
N LEU A 264 -10.36 -1.53 11.74
CA LEU A 264 -11.12 -0.96 12.85
C LEU A 264 -10.56 -1.30 14.23
N ASN A 265 -9.59 -2.21 14.32
CA ASN A 265 -8.90 -2.55 15.57
C ASN A 265 -7.43 -2.04 15.58
N ASN A 266 -7.03 -1.27 14.58
CA ASN A 266 -5.70 -0.70 14.46
C ASN A 266 -5.69 0.80 14.80
N ASP A 267 -5.24 1.12 16.01
CA ASP A 267 -5.31 2.49 16.57
C ASP A 267 -3.95 3.18 16.73
N SER A 268 -2.86 2.56 16.26
CA SER A 268 -1.55 3.20 16.32
C SER A 268 -1.21 3.97 15.05
N ARG A 269 -0.65 5.18 15.20
CA ARG A 269 -0.37 6.10 14.09
C ARG A 269 0.62 5.47 13.10
N GLU A 270 1.63 4.80 13.63
CA GLU A 270 2.69 4.14 12.88
C GLU A 270 2.24 2.90 12.08
N SER A 271 1.04 2.39 12.36
CA SER A 271 0.52 1.21 11.66
C SER A 271 -0.31 1.55 10.41
N TRP A 272 -0.55 2.84 10.14
CA TRP A 272 -1.34 3.27 8.99
C TRP A 272 -0.49 3.44 7.73
N ASP A 273 -1.06 2.98 6.63
CA ASP A 273 -0.47 3.03 5.30
C ASP A 273 -1.54 3.37 4.25
N PRO A 274 -1.19 4.10 3.16
CA PRO A 274 -2.12 4.41 2.07
C PRO A 274 -2.82 3.18 1.47
N CYS A 275 -2.14 2.04 1.32
CA CYS A 275 -2.78 0.81 0.86
C CYS A 275 -3.81 0.27 1.85
N LEU A 276 -3.58 0.43 3.16
CA LEU A 276 -4.54 0.01 4.18
C LEU A 276 -5.79 0.90 4.17
N LEU A 277 -5.60 2.21 3.99
CA LEU A 277 -6.73 3.12 3.84
C LEU A 277 -7.54 2.82 2.57
N ALA A 278 -6.86 2.62 1.44
CA ALA A 278 -7.49 2.27 0.16
C ALA A 278 -8.19 0.90 0.20
N SER A 279 -7.57 -0.11 0.81
CA SER A 279 -8.21 -1.42 0.98
C SER A 279 -9.45 -1.38 1.85
N LEU A 280 -9.49 -0.53 2.88
CA LEU A 280 -10.70 -0.32 3.68
C LEU A 280 -11.82 0.26 2.80
N LEU A 281 -11.53 1.23 1.91
CA LEU A 281 -12.53 1.75 0.97
C LEU A 281 -13.08 0.65 0.06
N ILE A 282 -12.21 -0.21 -0.48
CA ILE A 282 -12.62 -1.37 -1.30
C ILE A 282 -13.53 -2.32 -0.50
N ALA A 283 -13.10 -2.71 0.70
CA ALA A 283 -13.86 -3.62 1.55
C ALA A 283 -15.21 -3.05 1.96
N SER A 284 -15.28 -1.73 2.18
CA SER A 284 -16.49 -1.03 2.60
C SER A 284 -17.62 -1.14 1.59
N LYS A 285 -17.31 -1.20 0.29
CA LYS A 285 -18.30 -1.40 -0.79
C LYS A 285 -19.05 -2.73 -0.69
N HIS A 286 -18.54 -3.70 0.09
CA HIS A 286 -19.21 -4.98 0.31
C HIS A 286 -20.18 -4.99 1.52
N MET A 287 -20.28 -3.90 2.27
CA MET A 287 -21.15 -3.83 3.45
C MET A 287 -22.51 -3.24 3.10
N THR A 288 -23.56 -4.02 3.36
CA THR A 288 -24.95 -3.67 3.07
C THR A 288 -25.79 -3.34 4.31
N HIS A 289 -25.29 -3.66 5.51
CA HIS A 289 -25.99 -3.31 6.75
C HIS A 289 -25.59 -1.93 7.25
N GLU A 290 -26.57 -1.09 7.59
CA GLU A 290 -26.34 0.27 8.08
C GLU A 290 -25.38 0.30 9.29
N SER A 291 -25.52 -0.64 10.23
CA SER A 291 -24.66 -0.69 11.41
C SER A 291 -23.17 -0.90 11.07
N GLN A 292 -22.87 -1.75 10.08
CA GLN A 292 -21.52 -1.96 9.52
C GLN A 292 -21.00 -0.69 8.83
N GLN A 293 -21.83 -0.07 8.00
CA GLN A 293 -21.49 1.17 7.29
C GLN A 293 -21.16 2.30 8.29
N GLN A 294 -21.98 2.47 9.33
CA GLN A 294 -21.73 3.47 10.37
C GLN A 294 -20.45 3.17 11.17
N ALA A 295 -20.17 1.90 11.47
CA ALA A 295 -18.92 1.51 12.11
C ALA A 295 -17.70 1.84 11.25
N ILE A 296 -17.78 1.62 9.93
CA ILE A 296 -16.74 1.98 8.95
C ILE A 296 -16.52 3.49 8.91
N ILE A 297 -17.59 4.29 8.80
CA ILE A 297 -17.49 5.75 8.78
C ILE A 297 -16.81 6.27 10.05
N ARG A 298 -17.21 5.78 11.23
CA ARG A 298 -16.55 6.14 12.50
C ARG A 298 -15.09 5.72 12.50
N GLY A 299 -14.78 4.56 11.91
CA GLY A 299 -13.42 4.10 11.65
C GLY A 299 -12.60 5.11 10.86
N PHE A 300 -13.07 5.52 9.68
CA PHE A 300 -12.39 6.52 8.87
C PHE A 300 -12.19 7.86 9.58
N GLN A 301 -13.21 8.35 10.31
CA GLN A 301 -13.07 9.57 11.12
C GLN A 301 -11.96 9.44 12.17
N ARG A 302 -11.86 8.28 12.83
CA ARG A 302 -10.79 7.98 13.78
C ARG A 302 -9.43 7.92 13.10
N ILE A 303 -9.34 7.29 11.93
CA ILE A 303 -8.11 7.23 11.13
C ILE A 303 -7.65 8.64 10.76
N THR A 304 -8.53 9.48 10.22
CA THR A 304 -8.25 10.88 9.89
C THR A 304 -7.77 11.66 11.13
N LYS A 305 -8.37 11.43 12.30
CA LYS A 305 -7.91 12.05 13.56
C LYS A 305 -6.51 11.60 13.96
N ILE A 306 -6.17 10.32 13.76
CA ILE A 306 -4.87 9.75 14.12
C ILE A 306 -3.80 10.16 13.12
N THR A 307 -4.06 10.12 11.82
CA THR A 307 -3.04 10.29 10.77
C THR A 307 -2.99 11.72 10.23
N GLY A 308 -4.10 12.45 10.29
CA GLY A 308 -4.31 13.71 9.55
C GLY A 308 -4.72 13.50 8.10
N TRP A 309 -4.91 12.26 7.64
CA TRP A 309 -5.28 11.94 6.27
C TRP A 309 -6.77 12.16 6.05
N ASP A 310 -7.12 13.23 5.35
CA ASP A 310 -8.47 13.52 4.92
C ASP A 310 -8.76 12.87 3.56
N ILE A 311 -9.82 12.07 3.52
CA ILE A 311 -10.33 11.40 2.31
C ILE A 311 -11.81 11.73 2.08
N GLY A 312 -12.25 12.92 2.50
CA GLY A 312 -13.65 13.33 2.47
C GLY A 312 -14.40 13.02 1.17
N GLN A 313 -13.81 13.30 0.01
CA GLN A 313 -14.44 12.99 -1.28
C GLN A 313 -14.72 11.48 -1.43
N TYR A 314 -13.75 10.62 -1.10
CA TYR A 314 -13.93 9.16 -1.17
C TYR A 314 -15.01 8.66 -0.20
N LEU A 315 -15.23 9.33 0.93
CA LEU A 315 -16.30 8.98 1.87
C LEU A 315 -17.68 9.43 1.37
N VAL A 316 -17.76 10.55 0.64
CA VAL A 316 -18.98 10.97 -0.05
C VAL A 316 -19.33 9.93 -1.11
N ASP A 317 -18.39 9.61 -1.99
CA ASP A 317 -18.58 8.62 -3.05
C ASP A 317 -19.00 7.24 -2.51
N LEU A 318 -18.43 6.83 -1.36
CA LEU A 318 -18.80 5.58 -0.69
C LEU A 318 -20.24 5.59 -0.14
N ARG A 319 -20.70 6.71 0.41
CA ARG A 319 -22.09 6.86 0.90
C ARG A 319 -23.07 6.85 -0.25
N ASP A 320 -22.76 7.57 -1.32
CA ASP A 320 -23.58 7.60 -2.53
C ASP A 320 -23.71 6.19 -3.10
N TYR A 321 -22.59 5.44 -3.17
CA TYR A 321 -22.60 4.04 -3.57
C TYR A 321 -23.55 3.18 -2.72
N TRP A 322 -23.51 3.29 -1.39
CA TRP A 322 -24.43 2.54 -0.52
C TRP A 322 -25.89 2.92 -0.74
N SER A 323 -26.20 4.21 -0.90
CA SER A 323 -27.57 4.66 -1.16
C SER A 323 -28.14 4.08 -2.45
N THR A 324 -27.32 3.96 -3.50
CA THR A 324 -27.76 3.39 -4.79
C THR A 324 -28.08 1.89 -4.72
N LEU A 325 -27.56 1.17 -3.72
CA LEU A 325 -27.87 -0.25 -3.50
C LEU A 325 -29.18 -0.45 -2.74
N GLU A 326 -29.62 0.53 -1.96
CA GLU A 326 -30.91 0.48 -1.24
C GLU A 326 -32.10 0.72 -2.19
N ASP A 327 -31.86 1.45 -3.27
CA ASP A 327 -32.85 1.80 -4.30
C ASP A 327 -32.99 0.77 -5.44
N ALA A 328 -32.10 -0.23 -5.52
CA ALA A 328 -32.01 -1.21 -6.61
C ALA A 328 -32.61 -2.58 -6.27
#